data_AF-A0A529SIT5-F1
#
_entry.id   AF-A0A529SIT5-F1
#
_cell.length_a   1.000
_cell.length_b   1.000
_cell.length_c   1.000
_cell.angle_alpha   90.00
_cell.angle_beta   90.00
_cell.angle_gamma   90.00
#
_symmetry.space_group_name_H-M   'P 1'
#
loop_
_entity.id
_entity.type
_entity.pdbx_description
1 polymer ?
#
loop_
_entity_poly.entity_id
_entity_poly.type
_entity_poly.pdbx_seq_one_letter_code
_entity_poly.pdbx_strand_id
1 'polypeptide(L)'
;GAFVDILGQRSAILPTVRPLGEFDEDEAAFDAEAAPAIDLAPPIAAQERLLLLAPLVRAWKESLPAHVRERFNEEFVVPTSAADAIWLARDLARLMDEIETEGTDWAKLATLVTGNLAGWWQVTLDFLGIVTDNWPELLKERNRSNP
;
A
#
# COMPACT_ATOMS: atom_id res chain seq x y z
N GLY A 1 26.59 22.08 -26.96
CA GLY A 1 25.58 22.27 -25.89
C GLY A 1 25.45 20.93 -25.21
N ALA A 2 25.54 20.85 -23.88
CA ALA A 2 25.95 19.64 -23.16
C ALA A 2 25.24 18.33 -23.63
N PHE A 3 23.94 18.38 -23.92
CA PHE A 3 23.19 17.23 -24.44
C PHE A 3 23.60 16.79 -25.86
N VAL A 4 23.88 17.72 -26.78
CA VAL A 4 24.37 17.43 -28.14
C VAL A 4 25.79 16.86 -28.11
N ASP A 5 26.58 17.30 -27.13
CA ASP A 5 27.94 16.83 -26.93
C ASP A 5 27.96 15.39 -26.39
N ILE A 6 27.00 15.02 -25.52
CA ILE A 6 26.78 13.65 -25.03
C ILE A 6 26.18 12.74 -26.13
N LEU A 7 25.29 13.25 -26.98
CA LEU A 7 24.62 12.48 -28.04
C LEU A 7 25.45 12.32 -29.33
N GLY A 8 26.73 12.70 -29.29
CA GLY A 8 27.70 12.40 -30.34
C GLY A 8 27.49 13.18 -31.63
N GLN A 9 27.03 14.44 -31.55
CA GLN A 9 26.93 15.37 -32.70
C GLN A 9 26.01 14.87 -33.85
N ARG A 10 25.15 13.87 -33.60
CA ARG A 10 24.10 13.43 -34.53
C ARG A 10 22.83 14.23 -34.28
N SER A 11 22.04 14.44 -35.33
CA SER A 11 20.72 15.09 -35.20
C SER A 11 19.92 14.37 -34.12
N ALA A 12 19.53 15.10 -33.07
CA ALA A 12 18.86 14.57 -31.91
C ALA A 12 17.59 15.37 -31.66
N ILE A 13 16.48 14.67 -31.45
CA ILE A 13 15.25 15.28 -30.94
C ILE A 13 15.49 15.51 -29.45
N LEU A 14 15.58 16.78 -29.04
CA LEU A 14 15.76 17.13 -27.64
C LEU A 14 14.42 17.10 -26.91
N PRO A 15 14.40 16.64 -25.65
CA PRO A 15 13.20 16.75 -24.82
C PRO A 15 12.93 18.22 -24.49
N THR A 16 11.65 18.58 -24.47
CA THR A 16 11.21 19.92 -24.06
C THR A 16 11.26 20.02 -22.53
N VAL A 17 12.21 20.78 -21.99
CA VAL A 17 12.32 21.06 -20.55
C VAL A 17 11.56 22.33 -20.24
N ARG A 18 10.48 22.25 -19.45
CA ARG A 18 9.71 23.41 -18.97
C ARG A 18 9.92 23.64 -17.46
N PRO A 19 10.01 24.90 -17.00
CA PRO A 19 10.14 25.23 -15.60
C PRO A 19 8.86 24.90 -14.84
N LEU A 20 9.01 24.39 -13.62
CA LEU A 20 7.89 24.17 -12.69
C LEU A 20 7.59 25.49 -11.96
N GLY A 21 6.75 26.36 -12.56
CA GLY A 21 6.08 27.49 -11.89
C GLY A 21 6.38 28.91 -12.44
N GLU A 22 5.33 29.58 -12.94
CA GLU A 22 4.62 30.80 -12.49
C GLU A 22 3.63 31.06 -13.64
N PHE A 23 2.33 30.87 -13.39
CA PHE A 23 1.33 30.78 -14.44
C PHE A 23 1.00 32.19 -14.94
N ASP A 24 1.27 32.47 -16.22
CA ASP A 24 0.59 33.55 -16.92
C ASP A 24 -0.83 33.05 -17.24
N GLU A 25 -1.85 33.73 -16.73
CA GLU A 25 -3.26 33.30 -16.77
C GLU A 25 -3.84 33.17 -18.20
N ASP A 26 -3.09 33.56 -19.23
CA ASP A 26 -3.54 33.59 -20.63
C ASP A 26 -3.16 32.36 -21.46
N GLU A 27 -2.48 31.35 -20.92
CA GLU A 27 -2.21 30.08 -21.63
C GLU A 27 -3.26 29.00 -21.29
N ALA A 28 -4.54 29.34 -21.47
CA ALA A 28 -5.63 28.37 -21.54
C ALA A 28 -5.57 27.58 -22.85
N ALA A 29 -4.52 26.76 -23.01
CA ALA A 29 -4.43 25.76 -24.07
C ALA A 29 -3.81 24.47 -23.49
N PHE A 30 -4.44 23.94 -22.45
CA PHE A 30 -4.41 22.51 -22.18
C PHE A 30 -5.20 21.79 -23.29
N ASP A 31 -4.69 21.80 -24.52
CA ASP A 31 -5.01 20.72 -25.45
C ASP A 31 -4.16 19.54 -25.02
N ALA A 32 -4.64 18.91 -23.95
CA ALA A 32 -4.17 17.65 -23.47
C ALA A 32 -4.45 16.64 -24.59
N GLU A 33 -3.43 16.37 -25.42
CA GLU A 33 -3.22 14.97 -25.80
C GLU A 33 -3.11 14.22 -24.49
N ALA A 34 -4.26 13.72 -24.03
CA ALA A 34 -4.38 12.93 -22.83
C ALA A 34 -3.29 11.88 -22.93
N ALA A 35 -2.34 11.91 -21.99
CA ALA A 35 -1.41 10.81 -21.80
C ALA A 35 -2.23 9.52 -21.93
N PRO A 36 -1.76 8.51 -22.70
CA PRO A 36 -2.54 7.31 -22.98
C PRO A 36 -3.13 6.86 -21.66
N ALA A 37 -4.46 6.89 -21.58
CA ALA A 37 -5.15 6.70 -20.31
C ALA A 37 -4.64 5.37 -19.75
N ILE A 38 -3.90 5.45 -18.64
CA ILE A 38 -3.45 4.26 -17.94
C ILE A 38 -4.77 3.56 -17.59
N ASP A 39 -4.96 2.34 -18.11
CA ASP A 39 -6.15 1.52 -17.86
C ASP A 39 -6.11 0.97 -16.43
N LEU A 40 -6.12 1.90 -15.47
CA LEU A 40 -6.13 1.64 -14.06
C LEU A 40 -7.53 1.96 -13.54
N ALA A 41 -8.10 1.02 -12.82
CA ALA A 41 -9.33 1.24 -12.08
C ALA A 41 -9.18 2.45 -11.14
N PRO A 42 -10.26 3.20 -10.87
CA PRO A 42 -10.19 4.32 -9.93
C PRO A 42 -9.78 3.84 -8.52
N PRO A 43 -9.01 4.64 -7.76
CA PRO A 43 -8.58 4.25 -6.42
C PRO A 43 -9.78 4.07 -5.49
N ILE A 44 -9.66 3.13 -4.56
CA ILE A 44 -10.67 2.95 -3.51
C ILE A 44 -10.72 4.16 -2.57
N ALA A 45 -11.92 4.58 -2.16
CA ALA A 45 -12.06 5.67 -1.19
C ALA A 45 -11.48 5.26 0.17
N ALA A 46 -10.81 6.21 0.85
CA ALA A 46 -10.14 5.93 2.13
C ALA A 46 -11.09 5.34 3.19
N GLN A 47 -12.33 5.84 3.28
CA GLN A 47 -13.33 5.35 4.24
C GLN A 47 -13.81 3.94 3.87
N GLU A 48 -14.01 3.67 2.58
CA GLU A 48 -14.39 2.34 2.09
C GLU A 48 -13.28 1.32 2.40
N ARG A 49 -12.02 1.68 2.13
CA ARG A 49 -10.85 0.85 2.47
C ARG A 49 -10.81 0.52 3.96
N LEU A 50 -10.99 1.50 4.83
CA LEU A 50 -11.02 1.27 6.28
C LEU A 50 -12.15 0.32 6.69
N LEU A 51 -13.34 0.46 6.11
CA LEU A 51 -14.49 -0.39 6.39
C LEU A 51 -14.30 -1.83 5.86
N LEU A 52 -13.47 -2.04 4.85
CA LEU A 52 -13.11 -3.37 4.34
C LEU A 52 -12.01 -4.03 5.16
N LEU A 53 -11.04 -3.26 5.66
CA LEU A 53 -9.93 -3.78 6.46
C LEU A 53 -10.33 -4.07 7.92
N ALA A 54 -11.21 -3.26 8.53
CA ALA A 54 -11.60 -3.42 9.93
C ALA A 54 -12.22 -4.79 10.27
N PRO A 55 -13.09 -5.39 9.45
CA PRO A 55 -13.57 -6.76 9.67
C PRO A 55 -12.46 -7.81 9.66
N LEU A 56 -11.45 -7.68 8.80
CA LEU A 56 -10.30 -8.60 8.75
C LEU A 56 -9.48 -8.51 10.04
N VAL A 57 -9.18 -7.28 10.47
CA VAL A 57 -8.48 -7.02 11.74
C VAL A 57 -9.26 -7.58 12.92
N ARG A 58 -10.58 -7.39 12.95
CA ARG A 58 -11.43 -7.90 14.02
C ARG A 58 -11.41 -9.43 14.06
N ALA A 59 -11.59 -10.09 12.92
CA ALA A 59 -11.56 -11.54 12.81
C ALA A 59 -10.20 -12.12 13.24
N TRP A 60 -9.10 -11.46 12.88
CA TRP A 60 -7.77 -11.82 13.36
C TRP A 60 -7.66 -11.67 14.88
N LYS A 61 -8.09 -10.55 15.46
CA LYS A 61 -8.04 -10.36 16.92
C LYS A 61 -8.87 -11.40 17.68
N GLU A 62 -10.01 -11.79 17.14
CA GLU A 62 -10.87 -12.83 17.70
C GLU A 62 -10.21 -14.23 17.64
N SER A 63 -9.32 -14.48 16.67
CA SER A 63 -8.58 -15.75 16.55
C SER A 63 -7.30 -15.82 17.39
N LEU A 64 -6.74 -14.68 17.80
CA LEU A 64 -5.49 -14.58 18.56
C LEU A 64 -5.45 -15.45 19.83
N PRO A 65 -6.46 -15.44 20.73
CA PRO A 65 -6.43 -16.26 21.94
C PRO A 65 -6.32 -17.77 21.67
N ALA A 66 -6.88 -18.25 20.56
CA ALA A 66 -6.75 -19.65 20.16
C ALA A 66 -5.36 -19.94 19.60
N HIS A 67 -4.88 -19.10 18.67
CA HIS A 67 -3.55 -19.23 18.06
C HIS A 67 -2.41 -19.17 19.08
N VAL A 68 -2.47 -18.20 20.01
CA VAL A 68 -1.43 -18.02 21.03
C VAL A 68 -1.38 -19.22 21.97
N ARG A 69 -2.55 -19.74 22.38
CA ARG A 69 -2.63 -20.94 23.22
C ARG A 69 -2.07 -22.17 22.52
N GLU A 70 -2.40 -22.38 21.26
CA GLU A 70 -1.91 -23.52 20.48
C GLU A 70 -0.39 -23.46 20.28
N ARG A 71 0.15 -22.26 20.01
CA ARG A 71 1.56 -22.08 19.65
C ARG A 71 2.50 -21.95 20.84
N PHE A 72 2.05 -21.32 21.91
CA PHE A 72 2.89 -20.97 23.06
C PHE A 72 2.43 -21.61 24.37
N ASN A 73 1.28 -22.29 24.40
CA ASN A 73 0.66 -22.82 25.61
C ASN A 73 0.42 -21.73 26.69
N GLU A 74 0.08 -20.52 26.24
CA GLU A 74 -0.19 -19.36 27.08
C GLU A 74 -1.67 -18.95 27.02
N GLU A 75 -2.21 -18.47 28.14
CA GLU A 75 -3.54 -17.88 28.19
C GLU A 75 -3.46 -16.37 27.96
N PHE A 76 -4.13 -15.90 26.92
CA PHE A 76 -4.06 -14.52 26.45
C PHE A 76 -5.45 -14.01 26.09
N VAL A 77 -5.77 -12.79 26.50
CA VAL A 77 -7.07 -12.16 26.24
C VAL A 77 -6.84 -10.88 25.44
N VAL A 78 -7.58 -10.74 24.33
CA VAL A 78 -7.52 -9.58 23.46
C VAL A 78 -8.86 -8.84 23.50
N PRO A 79 -8.88 -7.53 23.78
CA PRO A 79 -10.08 -6.72 23.59
C PRO A 79 -10.47 -6.69 22.10
N THR A 80 -11.69 -7.06 21.76
CA THR A 80 -12.19 -7.17 20.38
C THR A 80 -13.27 -6.12 20.06
N SER A 81 -13.10 -4.90 20.58
CA SER A 81 -14.05 -3.82 20.30
C SER A 81 -14.01 -3.38 18.83
N ALA A 82 -15.14 -2.89 18.31
CA ALA A 82 -15.22 -2.36 16.96
C ALA A 82 -14.34 -1.11 16.76
N ALA A 83 -14.21 -0.27 17.80
CA ALA A 83 -13.35 0.90 17.75
C ALA A 83 -11.88 0.50 17.55
N ASP A 84 -11.39 -0.47 18.32
CA ASP A 84 -9.99 -0.93 18.19
C ASP A 84 -9.71 -1.52 16.81
N ALA A 85 -10.68 -2.22 16.22
CA ALA A 85 -10.53 -2.79 14.88
C ALA A 85 -10.41 -1.70 13.81
N ILE A 86 -11.18 -0.61 13.93
CA ILE A 86 -11.08 0.55 13.01
C ILE A 86 -9.72 1.26 13.18
N TRP A 87 -9.25 1.44 14.41
CA TRP A 87 -7.94 2.06 14.67
C TRP A 87 -6.79 1.22 14.09
N LEU A 88 -6.80 -0.09 14.34
CA LEU A 88 -5.77 -0.99 13.79
C LEU A 88 -5.88 -1.15 12.27
N ALA A 89 -7.08 -1.07 11.69
CA ALA A 89 -7.24 -1.03 10.23
C ALA A 89 -6.63 0.23 9.62
N ARG A 90 -6.64 1.35 10.34
CA ARG A 90 -5.97 2.58 9.91
C ARG A 90 -4.45 2.41 9.93
N ASP A 91 -3.90 1.80 10.97
CA ASP A 91 -2.46 1.51 11.04
C ASP A 91 -2.04 0.52 9.96
N LEU A 92 -2.87 -0.50 9.69
CA LEU A 92 -2.66 -1.44 8.60
C LEU A 92 -2.67 -0.75 7.23
N ALA A 93 -3.64 0.14 6.97
CA ALA A 93 -3.68 0.90 5.72
C ALA A 93 -2.41 1.73 5.53
N ARG A 94 -1.95 2.42 6.58
CA ARG A 94 -0.69 3.17 6.55
C ARG A 94 0.51 2.27 6.25
N LEU A 95 0.59 1.10 6.88
CA LEU A 95 1.66 0.13 6.62
C LEU A 95 1.66 -0.32 5.15
N MET A 96 0.50 -0.62 4.58
CA MET A 96 0.38 -0.99 3.17
C MET A 96 0.87 0.13 2.25
N ASP A 97 0.53 1.38 2.56
CA ASP A 97 0.94 2.54 1.76
C ASP A 97 2.47 2.75 1.83
N GLU A 98 3.07 2.53 3.01
CA GLU A 98 4.51 2.60 3.21
C GLU A 98 5.24 1.53 2.39
N ILE A 99 4.77 0.29 2.43
CA ILE A 99 5.36 -0.82 1.67
C ILE A 99 5.29 -0.56 0.16
N GLU A 100 4.16 -0.06 -0.33
CA GLU A 100 3.98 0.28 -1.74
C GLU A 100 4.85 1.47 -2.17
N THR A 101 4.86 2.54 -1.38
CA THR A 101 5.66 3.76 -1.65
C THR A 101 7.15 3.46 -1.68
N GLU A 102 7.64 2.58 -0.81
CA GLU A 102 9.05 2.20 -0.76
C GLU A 102 9.45 1.18 -1.84
N GLY A 103 8.49 0.65 -2.62
CA GLY A 103 8.74 -0.43 -3.58
C GLY A 103 9.26 -1.69 -2.90
N THR A 104 8.88 -1.90 -1.64
CA THR A 104 9.35 -2.99 -0.78
C THR A 104 8.43 -4.19 -0.93
N ASP A 105 8.99 -5.39 -0.82
CA ASP A 105 8.22 -6.63 -0.83
C ASP A 105 7.79 -6.98 0.59
N TRP A 106 6.54 -7.39 0.74
CA TRP A 106 5.98 -7.98 1.97
C TRP A 106 6.85 -9.11 2.52
N ALA A 107 7.52 -9.88 1.66
CA ALA A 107 8.46 -10.92 2.07
C ALA A 107 9.62 -10.39 2.95
N LYS A 108 10.00 -9.12 2.79
CA LYS A 108 11.06 -8.50 3.61
C LYS A 108 10.61 -8.29 5.06
N LEU A 109 9.31 -8.10 5.33
CA LEU A 109 8.78 -8.00 6.69
C LEU A 109 9.09 -9.26 7.50
N ALA A 110 9.12 -10.43 6.86
CA ALA A 110 9.45 -11.69 7.51
C ALA A 110 10.87 -11.72 8.09
N THR A 111 11.76 -10.86 7.60
CA THR A 111 13.17 -10.82 8.00
C THR A 111 13.51 -9.75 9.04
N LEU A 112 12.55 -8.89 9.41
CA LEU A 112 12.81 -7.71 10.25
C LEU A 112 13.05 -8.02 11.73
N VAL A 113 12.52 -9.13 12.26
CA VAL A 113 12.57 -9.44 13.70
C VAL A 113 13.25 -10.77 13.93
N THR A 114 14.27 -10.77 14.80
CA THR A 114 15.01 -11.97 15.25
C THR A 114 14.90 -12.16 16.76
N GLY A 115 15.14 -13.38 17.26
CA GLY A 115 15.17 -13.70 18.70
C GLY A 115 13.80 -14.08 19.28
N ASN A 116 13.62 -13.97 20.60
CA ASN A 116 12.41 -14.45 21.29
C ASN A 116 11.10 -13.77 20.86
N LEU A 117 11.17 -12.57 20.27
CA LEU A 117 10.00 -11.88 19.69
C LEU A 117 9.55 -12.50 18.35
N ALA A 118 10.35 -13.37 17.74
CA ALA A 118 10.04 -13.98 16.45
C ALA A 118 8.74 -14.79 16.48
N GLY A 119 8.40 -15.40 17.63
CA GLY A 119 7.14 -16.13 17.80
C GLY A 119 5.91 -15.24 17.61
N TRP A 120 5.83 -14.15 18.37
CA TRP A 120 4.73 -13.17 18.27
C TRP A 120 4.73 -12.45 16.93
N TRP A 121 5.91 -12.15 16.39
CA TRP A 121 6.04 -11.58 15.06
C TRP A 121 5.47 -12.49 13.98
N GLN A 122 5.67 -13.81 14.09
CA GLN A 122 5.11 -14.76 13.13
C GLN A 122 3.58 -14.72 13.10
N VAL A 123 2.92 -14.54 14.25
CA VAL A 123 1.45 -14.41 14.31
C VAL A 123 0.97 -13.16 13.56
N THR A 124 1.75 -12.07 13.60
CA THR A 124 1.49 -10.87 12.81
C THR A 124 1.72 -11.12 11.32
N LEU A 125 2.81 -11.81 10.96
CA LEU A 125 3.11 -12.14 9.56
C LEU A 125 2.04 -13.05 8.94
N ASP A 126 1.53 -14.03 9.70
CA ASP A 126 0.47 -14.93 9.24
C ASP A 126 -0.80 -14.12 8.88
N PHE A 127 -1.13 -13.08 9.66
CA PHE A 127 -2.22 -12.14 9.33
C PHE A 127 -1.91 -11.25 8.13
N LEU A 128 -0.71 -10.66 8.09
CA LEU A 128 -0.32 -9.80 6.98
C LEU A 128 -0.36 -10.58 5.66
N GLY A 129 0.08 -11.83 5.64
CA GLY A 129 -0.04 -12.71 4.48
C GLY A 129 -1.47 -12.85 3.99
N ILE A 130 -2.43 -13.11 4.90
CA ILE A 130 -3.86 -13.19 4.54
C ILE A 130 -4.33 -11.87 3.89
N VAL A 131 -3.99 -10.73 4.49
CA VAL A 131 -4.39 -9.42 3.96
C VAL A 131 -3.79 -9.19 2.58
N THR A 132 -2.48 -9.43 2.41
CA THR A 132 -1.76 -9.14 1.17
C THR A 132 -2.15 -10.05 0.02
N ASP A 133 -2.52 -11.30 0.32
CA ASP A 133 -2.95 -12.27 -0.70
C ASP A 133 -4.38 -11.98 -1.18
N ASN A 134 -5.25 -11.48 -0.31
CA ASN A 134 -6.69 -11.31 -0.62
C ASN A 134 -7.05 -9.88 -1.01
N TRP A 135 -6.29 -8.87 -0.58
CA TRP A 135 -6.60 -7.46 -0.87
C TRP A 135 -6.61 -7.12 -2.37
N PRO A 136 -5.64 -7.57 -3.19
CA PRO A 136 -5.66 -7.30 -4.63
C PRO A 136 -6.87 -7.89 -5.33
N GLU A 137 -7.27 -9.12 -4.97
CA GLU A 137 -8.46 -9.77 -5.54
C GLU A 137 -9.74 -9.04 -5.16
N LEU A 138 -9.87 -8.59 -3.90
CA LEU A 138 -11.00 -7.79 -3.42
C LEU A 138 -11.16 -6.48 -4.20
N LEU A 139 -10.04 -5.80 -4.49
CA LEU A 139 -10.02 -4.57 -5.29
C LEU A 139 -10.42 -4.83 -6.74
N LYS A 140 -9.91 -5.92 -7.33
CA LYS A 140 -10.24 -6.35 -8.69
C LYS A 140 -11.74 -6.64 -8.84
N GLU A 141 -12.34 -7.36 -7.90
CA GLU A 141 -13.80 -7.60 -7.87
C GLU A 141 -14.62 -6.31 -7.84
N ARG A 142 -14.09 -5.26 -7.21
CA ARG A 142 -14.75 -3.95 -7.06
C ARG A 142 -14.44 -2.97 -8.19
N ASN A 143 -13.61 -3.36 -9.16
CA ASN A 143 -13.03 -2.45 -10.15
C ASN A 143 -12.45 -1.21 -9.46
N ARG A 144 -11.55 -1.46 -8.50
CA ARG A 144 -10.78 -0.44 -7.78
C ARG A 144 -9.29 -0.74 -7.85
N SER A 145 -8.48 0.29 -7.69
CA SER A 145 -7.05 0.19 -7.44
C SER A 145 -6.73 0.56 -5.98
N ASN A 146 -5.51 0.23 -5.55
CA ASN A 146 -5.00 0.76 -4.29
C ASN A 146 -4.79 2.28 -4.43
N PRO A 147 -4.90 3.07 -3.34
CA PRO A 147 -4.82 4.53 -3.39
C PRO A 147 -3.50 5.10 -3.91
#